data_AF-A0A955GG57-F1
#
_entry.id   AF-A0A955GG57-F1
#
_cell.length_a   1.000
_cell.length_b   1.000
_cell.length_c   1.000
_cell.angle_alpha   90.00
_cell.angle_beta   90.00
_cell.angle_gamma   90.00
#
_symmetry.space_group_name_H-M   'P 1'
#
loop_
_entity.id
_entity.type
_entity.pdbx_description
1 polymer ?
#
loop_
_entity_poly.entity_id
_entity_poly.type
_entity_poly.pdbx_seq_one_letter_code
_entity_poly.pdbx_strand_id
1 'polypeptide(L)' 'MIITRTPLRISFAGGGSDLPAFYEHERGAVVSTAIDKYIYINVNPKFDHKIRASYSVTEIVDTVDELQHELIREA' A
#
# COMPACT_ATOMS: atom_id res chain seq x y z
N MET A 1 -10.29 -8.16 14.99
CA MET A 1 -8.98 -7.55 14.71
C MET A 1 -8.19 -8.44 13.74
N ILE A 2 -7.81 -7.89 12.60
CA ILE A 2 -6.91 -8.51 11.61
C ILE A 2 -5.66 -7.64 11.55
N ILE A 3 -4.50 -8.28 11.58
CA ILE A 3 -3.20 -7.61 11.49
C ILE A 3 -2.43 -8.26 10.35
N THR A 4 -1.92 -7.45 9.44
CA THR A 4 -1.04 -7.90 8.35
C THR A 4 0.32 -7.23 8.45
N ARG A 5 1.33 -7.92 7.94
CA ARG A 5 2.71 -7.44 7.90
C ARG A 5 3.30 -7.73 6.53
N THR A 6 3.68 -6.69 5.81
CA THR A 6 4.23 -6.80 4.45
C THR A 6 5.69 -6.34 4.47
N PRO A 7 6.65 -7.14 4.00
CA PRO A 7 8.05 -6.72 3.94
C PRO A 7 8.26 -5.65 2.88
N LEU A 8 9.12 -4.68 3.19
CA LEU A 8 9.71 -3.79 2.20
C LEU A 8 10.72 -4.57 1.35
N ARG A 9 11.09 -4.00 0.20
CA ARG A 9 12.09 -4.56 -0.71
C ARG A 9 13.21 -3.57 -1.02
N ILE A 10 14.39 -4.08 -1.32
CA ILE A 10 15.49 -3.33 -1.92
C ILE A 10 15.75 -3.84 -3.34
N SER A 11 15.96 -2.92 -4.28
CA SER A 11 16.29 -3.24 -5.68
C SER A 11 17.81 -3.33 -5.85
N PHE A 12 18.29 -4.42 -6.45
CA PHE A 12 19.71 -4.61 -6.77
C PHE A 12 20.02 -4.24 -8.22
N ALA A 13 19.16 -4.62 -9.16
CA ALA A 13 19.37 -4.39 -10.59
C ALA A 13 18.05 -4.29 -11.37
N GLY A 14 18.10 -3.64 -12.53
CA GLY A 14 16.99 -3.56 -13.48
C GLY A 14 15.87 -2.57 -13.12
N GLY A 15 16.05 -1.76 -12.08
CA GLY A 15 15.05 -0.78 -11.67
C GLY A 15 14.67 0.18 -12.81
N GLY A 16 13.38 0.39 -13.01
CA GLY A 16 12.85 1.21 -14.11
C GLY A 16 12.47 0.38 -15.34
N SER A 17 13.01 -0.83 -15.50
CA SER A 17 12.58 -1.72 -16.59
C SER A 17 11.17 -2.30 -16.40
N ASP A 18 10.63 -2.19 -15.19
CA ASP A 18 9.27 -2.53 -14.79
C ASP A 18 8.25 -1.40 -15.05
N LEU A 19 8.70 -0.24 -15.56
CA LEU A 19 7.82 0.87 -15.92
C LEU A 19 7.30 0.74 -17.36
N PRO A 20 6.04 1.18 -17.64
CA PRO A 20 5.47 1.12 -18.99
C PRO A 20 6.35 1.77 -20.06
N ALA A 21 6.96 2.91 -19.73
CA ALA A 21 7.87 3.64 -20.61
C ALA A 21 9.04 2.79 -21.14
N PHE A 22 9.44 1.73 -20.42
CA PHE A 22 10.47 0.80 -20.84
C PHE A 22 9.88 -0.49 -21.44
N TYR A 23 9.02 -1.21 -20.69
CA TYR A 23 8.63 -2.56 -21.08
C TYR A 23 7.72 -2.64 -22.32
N GLU A 24 7.09 -1.52 -22.71
CA GLU A 24 6.31 -1.46 -23.95
C GLU A 24 7.18 -1.51 -25.20
N HIS A 25 8.47 -1.19 -25.09
CA HIS A 25 9.43 -1.14 -26.20
C HIS A 25 10.46 -2.29 -26.15
N GLU A 26 10.87 -2.72 -24.95
CA GLU A 26 11.85 -3.78 -24.74
C GLU A 26 11.44 -4.72 -23.59
N ARG A 27 12.09 -5.89 -23.45
CA ARG A 27 11.81 -6.78 -22.32
C ARG A 27 12.46 -6.29 -21.04
N GLY A 28 11.66 -6.04 -20.00
CA GLY A 28 12.15 -5.69 -18.67
C GLY A 28 12.49 -6.89 -17.78
N ALA A 29 13.40 -6.69 -16.84
CA ALA A 29 13.75 -7.67 -15.81
C ALA A 29 14.32 -6.95 -14.58
N VAL A 30 13.83 -7.30 -13.38
CA VAL A 30 14.29 -6.72 -12.12
C VAL A 30 14.83 -7.81 -11.19
N VAL A 31 15.83 -7.46 -10.38
CA VAL A 31 16.30 -8.30 -9.26
C VAL A 31 16.18 -7.48 -7.98
N SER A 32 15.32 -7.94 -7.07
CA SER A 32 15.07 -7.31 -5.78
C SER A 32 14.80 -8.38 -4.73
N THR A 33 15.05 -8.07 -3.46
CA THR A 33 14.70 -8.97 -2.34
C THR A 33 13.93 -8.22 -1.27
N ALA A 34 13.08 -8.95 -0.55
CA ALA A 34 12.52 -8.49 0.70
C ALA A 34 13.64 -8.22 1.72
N ILE A 35 13.41 -7.26 2.62
CA ILE A 35 14.30 -6.94 3.73
C ILE A 35 13.55 -7.08 5.06
N ASP A 36 14.28 -7.04 6.17
CA ASP A 36 13.75 -7.13 7.54
C ASP A 36 13.06 -5.85 8.04
N LYS A 37 12.44 -5.08 7.13
CA LYS A 37 11.67 -3.87 7.40
C LYS A 37 10.26 -4.08 6.88
N TYR A 38 9.25 -3.64 7.64
CA TYR A 38 7.87 -4.04 7.38
C TYR A 38 6.90 -2.88 7.51
N ILE A 39 5.84 -2.91 6.70
CA ILE A 39 4.63 -2.11 6.87
C ILE A 39 3.60 -2.99 7.59
N TYR A 40 2.92 -2.40 8.57
CA TYR A 40 1.85 -3.04 9.33
C TYR A 40 0.52 -2.37 9.03
N ILE A 41 -0.50 -3.18 8.76
CA ILE A 41 -1.88 -2.71 8.62
C ILE A 41 -2.73 -3.44 9.64
N ASN A 42 -3.42 -2.66 10.47
CA ASN A 42 -4.32 -3.14 11.51
C ASN A 42 -5.76 -2.75 11.16
N VAL A 43 -6.64 -3.74 11.06
CA VAL A 43 -8.06 -3.53 10.78
C VAL A 43 -8.88 -4.10 11.93
N ASN A 44 -9.78 -3.30 12.47
CA ASN A 44 -10.67 -3.72 13.54
C ASN A 44 -12.06 -3.10 13.35
N PRO A 45 -13.15 -3.86 13.60
CA PRO A 45 -14.48 -3.27 13.67
C PRO A 45 -14.51 -2.14 14.70
N LYS A 46 -15.04 -0.99 14.28
CA LYS A 46 -15.28 0.15 15.16
C LYS A 46 -16.66 0.01 15.81
N PHE A 47 -16.82 0.54 17.02
CA PHE A 47 -18.04 0.38 17.82
C PHE A 47 -19.20 1.27 17.38
N ASP A 48 -18.94 2.37 16.67
CA ASP A 48 -19.94 3.39 16.28
C ASP A 48 -20.24 3.36 14.77
N HIS A 49 -19.96 2.24 14.10
CA HIS A 49 -20.19 2.02 12.66
C HIS A 49 -19.51 3.01 11.70
N LYS A 50 -18.71 3.97 12.21
CA LYS A 50 -17.90 4.88 11.40
C LYS A 50 -16.62 4.20 10.94
N ILE A 51 -16.02 4.74 9.89
CA ILE A 51 -14.70 4.34 9.39
C ILE A 51 -13.66 5.30 9.97
N ARG A 52 -12.61 4.76 10.58
CA ARG A 52 -11.44 5.53 11.03
C ARG A 52 -10.21 5.08 10.26
N ALA A 53 -9.70 5.93 9.38
CA ALA A 53 -8.42 5.75 8.71
C ALA A 53 -7.36 6.58 9.42
N SER A 54 -6.24 5.97 9.82
CA SER A 54 -5.18 6.64 10.56
C SER A 54 -3.83 6.41 9.87
N TYR A 55 -3.32 7.47 9.27
CA TYR A 55 -1.99 7.55 8.63
C TYR A 55 -1.33 8.85 9.13
N SER A 56 -0.61 9.57 8.27
CA SER A 56 -0.14 10.95 8.54
C SER A 56 -1.25 11.89 9.00
N VAL A 57 -2.50 11.61 8.62
CA VAL A 57 -3.70 12.30 9.09
C VAL A 57 -4.69 11.24 9.60
N THR A 58 -5.56 11.64 10.54
CA THR A 58 -6.66 10.78 10.98
C THR A 58 -7.97 11.29 10.39
N GLU A 59 -8.64 10.42 9.64
CA GLU A 59 -9.95 10.66 9.06
C GLU A 59 -10.98 9.81 9.81
N ILE A 60 -12.15 10.40 10.06
CA ILE A 60 -13.30 9.69 10.62
C ILE A 60 -14.51 10.06 9.76
N VAL A 61 -15.01 9.08 9.01
CA VAL A 61 -16.05 9.27 8.00
C VAL A 61 -17.17 8.24 8.16
N ASP A 62 -18.33 8.52 7.60
CA ASP A 62 -19.49 7.63 7.69
C ASP A 62 -19.52 6.62 6.53
N THR A 63 -18.98 6.99 5.36
CA THR A 63 -18.91 6.12 4.17
C THR A 63 -17.49 6.04 3.61
N VAL A 64 -17.19 4.98 2.85
CA VAL A 64 -15.85 4.79 2.25
C VAL A 64 -15.52 5.92 1.27
N ASP A 65 -16.51 6.39 0.50
CA ASP A 65 -16.35 7.42 -0.54
C ASP A 65 -15.89 8.78 0.00
N GLU A 66 -16.14 9.05 1.29
CA GLU A 66 -15.74 10.29 1.97
C GLU A 66 -14.24 10.33 2.32
N LEU A 67 -13.55 9.18 2.29
CA LEU A 67 -12.11 9.12 2.56
C LEU A 67 -11.32 9.92 1.52
N GLN A 68 -10.40 10.74 1.98
CA GLN A 68 -9.47 11.48 1.13
C GLN A 68 -8.26 10.63 0.73
N HIS A 69 -7.87 9.69 1.58
CA HIS A 69 -6.74 8.81 1.29
C HIS A 69 -7.08 7.78 0.20
N GLU A 70 -6.59 8.02 -1.02
CA GLU A 70 -6.91 7.22 -2.21
C GLU A 70 -6.63 5.73 -2.04
N LEU A 71 -5.46 5.33 -1.50
CA LEU A 71 -5.12 3.90 -1.32
C LEU A 71 -5.96 3.17 -0.25
N ILE A 72 -6.71 3.91 0.59
CA ILE A 72 -7.61 3.32 1.59
C ILE A 72 -9.05 3.34 1.07
N ARG A 73 -9.41 4.37 0.28
CA ARG A 73 -10.74 4.55 -0.31
C ARG A 73 -11.07 3.48 -1.35
N GLU A 74 -10.14 3.16 -2.25
CA GLU A 74 -10.37 2.18 -3.33
C GLU A 74 -9.24 1.15 -3.42
N ALA A 75 -9.61 -0.09 -3.10
CA ALA A 75 -9.04 -1.31 -3.66
C ALA A 75 -10.21 -2.20 -4.12
#